data_AF-A0A8D5FQ29-F1
#
_entry.id   AF-A0A8D5FQ29-F1
#
_cell.length_a   1.000
_cell.length_b   1.000
_cell.length_c   1.000
_cell.angle_alpha   90.00
_cell.angle_beta   90.00
_cell.angle_gamma   90.00
#
_symmetry.space_group_name_H-M   'P 1'
#
loop_
_entity.id
_entity.type
_entity.pdbx_description
1 polymer ?
#
loop_
_entity_poly.entity_id
_entity_poly.type
_entity_poly.pdbx_seq_one_letter_code
_entity_poly.pdbx_strand_id
1 'polypeptide(L)'
;MKKQPVVSVAIALLIGFVYSTFSMAREKEKVPDIKNKVKISRRTINTSGDTNTALIGRIQPGDSKVTGKVRNSVTGSNFKATAKGKGSSAVVGSIIMDHSKIAGSVTNKVEGNGFRSEALGKNNSAGTGAIQMNKTTVDGKIINTVSGSNFVSSAKGKHNQGYSGSIISSQGKVTGIVSNRVSGENFKSTARGKNNLAETGTVRIGRTQVGGKVSNSADGEHFSSSAVGKNNRASVASMSVSGGTVSGIVTNTSKGSHVKAIATGIGNRASTGSVDIQ
;
A
#
# COMPACT_ATOMS: atom_id res chain seq x y z
N MET A 1 17.79 -43.94 27.21
CA MET A 1 16.63 -43.03 27.03
C MET A 1 16.53 -42.67 25.54
N LYS A 2 15.41 -43.00 24.87
CA LYS A 2 15.23 -42.68 23.43
C LYS A 2 14.69 -41.26 23.29
N LYS A 3 15.32 -40.41 22.46
CA LYS A 3 14.79 -39.09 22.11
C LYS A 3 13.59 -39.27 21.19
N GLN A 4 12.43 -38.71 21.56
CA GLN A 4 11.28 -38.63 20.66
C GLN A 4 11.55 -37.63 19.52
N PRO A 5 11.03 -37.86 18.30
CA PRO A 5 11.15 -36.91 17.21
C PRO A 5 10.25 -35.69 17.43
N VAL A 6 10.76 -34.50 17.15
CA VAL A 6 9.96 -33.27 17.17
C VAL A 6 9.01 -33.29 15.98
N VAL A 7 7.71 -33.44 16.23
CA VAL A 7 6.68 -33.43 15.20
C VAL A 7 6.56 -32.03 14.60
N SER A 8 6.92 -31.88 13.33
CA SER A 8 6.72 -30.65 12.56
C SER A 8 5.22 -30.43 12.29
N VAL A 9 4.59 -29.54 13.06
CA VAL A 9 3.15 -29.24 12.89
C VAL A 9 2.93 -28.35 11.65
N ALA A 10 2.63 -28.98 10.51
CA ALA A 10 2.17 -28.30 9.33
C ALA A 10 0.67 -27.94 9.46
N ILE A 11 0.35 -26.75 9.95
CA ILE A 11 -1.05 -26.28 10.04
C ILE A 11 -1.56 -25.88 8.64
N ALA A 12 -2.07 -26.87 7.91
CA ALA A 12 -2.85 -26.68 6.68
C ALA A 12 -4.33 -26.46 7.03
N LEU A 13 -4.69 -25.25 7.49
CA LEU A 13 -6.08 -24.93 7.84
C LEU A 13 -6.85 -24.44 6.60
N LEU A 14 -7.53 -25.38 5.94
CA LEU A 14 -8.38 -25.14 4.76
C LEU A 14 -9.87 -25.20 5.14
N ILE A 15 -10.35 -24.24 5.94
CA ILE A 15 -11.77 -24.04 6.21
C ILE A 15 -12.11 -22.58 5.98
N GLY A 16 -13.19 -22.34 5.22
CA GLY A 16 -13.67 -21.00 4.93
C GLY A 16 -14.37 -20.37 6.12
N PHE A 17 -13.64 -19.66 6.98
CA PHE A 17 -14.22 -18.60 7.81
C PHE A 17 -13.39 -17.31 7.69
N VAL A 18 -14.08 -16.21 7.42
CA VAL A 18 -13.46 -15.05 6.76
C VAL A 18 -13.08 -13.96 7.79
N TYR A 19 -12.10 -14.27 8.63
CA TYR A 19 -11.38 -13.31 9.47
C TYR A 19 -9.87 -13.62 9.44
N SER A 20 -9.08 -12.80 8.75
CA SER A 20 -7.61 -12.88 8.74
C SER A 20 -6.96 -11.55 9.13
N THR A 21 -7.34 -11.04 10.30
CA THR A 21 -6.54 -10.06 11.05
C THR A 21 -5.47 -10.82 11.84
N PHE A 22 -4.33 -11.10 11.23
CA PHE A 22 -3.13 -11.43 12.01
C PHE A 22 -2.69 -10.17 12.76
N SER A 23 -2.74 -10.22 14.09
CA SER A 23 -2.25 -9.18 15.00
C SER A 23 -1.57 -9.85 16.18
N MET A 24 -0.54 -9.18 16.72
CA MET A 24 0.33 -9.60 17.82
C MET A 24 1.28 -10.79 17.53
N ALA A 25 2.53 -10.44 17.21
CA ALA A 25 3.68 -11.14 17.77
C ALA A 25 4.31 -10.19 18.80
N ARG A 26 4.52 -10.63 20.04
CA ARG A 26 5.25 -9.81 21.04
C ARG A 26 6.73 -9.72 20.64
N GLU A 27 7.42 -8.69 21.11
CA GLU A 27 8.79 -8.27 20.75
C GLU A 27 9.89 -9.37 20.80
N LYS A 28 9.60 -10.52 21.43
CA LYS A 28 10.51 -11.66 21.59
C LYS A 28 10.29 -12.81 20.58
N GLU A 29 9.22 -12.80 19.79
CA GLU A 29 8.86 -13.90 18.89
C GLU A 29 9.28 -13.63 17.43
N LYS A 30 10.09 -14.54 16.86
CA LYS A 30 10.57 -14.44 15.47
C LYS A 30 9.56 -15.09 14.52
N VAL A 31 8.91 -14.31 13.66
CA VAL A 31 7.95 -14.82 12.67
C VAL A 31 8.69 -15.25 11.39
N PRO A 32 8.64 -16.52 10.94
CA PRO A 32 9.42 -16.97 9.80
C PRO A 32 8.94 -16.40 8.46
N ASP A 33 7.73 -16.73 8.01
CA ASP A 33 7.15 -16.29 6.73
C ASP A 33 5.71 -15.82 6.98
N ILE A 34 5.28 -14.70 6.41
CA ILE A 34 3.88 -14.24 6.45
C ILE A 34 3.29 -14.31 5.04
N LYS A 35 2.20 -15.05 4.86
CA LYS A 35 1.57 -15.29 3.56
C LYS A 35 0.06 -15.05 3.64
N ASN A 36 -0.49 -14.34 2.66
CA ASN A 36 -1.94 -14.24 2.44
C ASN A 36 -2.25 -14.46 0.95
N LYS A 37 -3.26 -15.29 0.67
CA LYS A 37 -3.72 -15.60 -0.69
C LYS A 37 -5.25 -15.54 -0.74
N VAL A 38 -5.81 -14.63 -1.54
CA VAL A 38 -7.25 -14.44 -1.71
C VAL A 38 -7.63 -14.62 -3.18
N LYS A 39 -8.60 -15.49 -3.47
CA LYS A 39 -9.17 -15.71 -4.82
C LYS A 39 -10.69 -15.81 -4.73
N ILE A 40 -11.40 -14.68 -4.84
CA ILE A 40 -12.88 -14.60 -4.79
C ILE A 40 -13.41 -13.48 -5.72
N SER A 41 -14.66 -13.58 -6.18
CA SER A 41 -15.19 -12.73 -7.28
C SER A 41 -16.08 -11.55 -6.88
N ARG A 42 -16.53 -11.48 -5.61
CA ARG A 42 -17.25 -10.33 -5.03
C ARG A 42 -17.03 -10.32 -3.51
N ARG A 43 -16.72 -9.16 -2.91
CA ARG A 43 -16.80 -8.96 -1.45
C ARG A 43 -16.90 -7.48 -1.08
N THR A 44 -17.83 -7.15 -0.19
CA THR A 44 -18.06 -5.79 0.32
C THR A 44 -17.94 -5.77 1.84
N ILE A 45 -17.27 -4.75 2.39
CA ILE A 45 -17.19 -4.46 3.83
C ILE A 45 -17.39 -2.95 4.04
N ASN A 46 -18.22 -2.55 5.01
CA ASN A 46 -18.48 -1.16 5.35
C ASN A 46 -18.31 -0.94 6.87
N THR A 47 -17.71 0.18 7.27
CA THR A 47 -17.45 0.58 8.68
C THR A 47 -17.71 2.08 8.87
N SER A 48 -18.20 2.51 10.04
CA SER A 48 -18.65 3.90 10.25
C SER A 48 -18.73 4.41 11.70
N GLY A 49 -17.64 4.40 12.49
CA GLY A 49 -17.57 5.06 13.81
C GLY A 49 -16.17 5.04 14.43
N ASP A 50 -15.85 5.99 15.31
CA ASP A 50 -14.50 6.29 15.85
C ASP A 50 -13.52 5.09 15.92
N THR A 51 -12.31 5.25 15.34
CA THR A 51 -11.21 4.27 15.14
C THR A 51 -11.30 3.28 13.94
N ASN A 52 -12.18 3.54 12.96
CA ASN A 52 -12.44 2.62 11.82
C ASN A 52 -11.24 2.06 11.03
N THR A 53 -11.35 0.79 10.60
CA THR A 53 -10.54 0.16 9.55
C THR A 53 -11.39 -0.86 8.75
N ALA A 54 -11.34 -0.88 7.41
CA ALA A 54 -12.01 -1.87 6.56
C ALA A 54 -11.04 -2.56 5.59
N LEU A 55 -10.94 -3.90 5.61
CA LEU A 55 -9.82 -4.65 5.01
C LEU A 55 -10.26 -5.85 4.17
N ILE A 56 -9.79 -5.96 2.91
CA ILE A 56 -9.89 -7.21 2.13
C ILE A 56 -8.52 -7.57 1.55
N GLY A 57 -8.03 -8.78 1.85
CA GLY A 57 -6.77 -9.30 1.30
C GLY A 57 -5.56 -8.45 1.67
N ARG A 58 -5.29 -8.33 2.97
CA ARG A 58 -4.34 -7.37 3.55
C ARG A 58 -3.41 -8.07 4.54
N ILE A 59 -2.18 -7.58 4.66
CA ILE A 59 -1.22 -8.01 5.71
C ILE A 59 -0.80 -6.78 6.53
N GLN A 60 -0.74 -6.92 7.86
CA GLN A 60 -0.16 -5.92 8.78
C GLN A 60 0.78 -6.56 9.82
N PRO A 61 2.11 -6.59 9.58
CA PRO A 61 3.10 -7.12 10.53
C PRO A 61 3.46 -6.10 11.65
N GLY A 62 2.46 -5.43 12.23
CA GLY A 62 2.68 -4.35 13.21
C GLY A 62 3.60 -4.80 14.35
N ASP A 63 4.61 -3.98 14.67
CA ASP A 63 5.59 -4.19 15.75
C ASP A 63 6.33 -5.56 15.71
N SER A 64 6.32 -6.24 14.56
CA SER A 64 6.79 -7.62 14.43
C SER A 64 8.21 -7.74 13.86
N LYS A 65 8.96 -8.75 14.31
CA LYS A 65 10.24 -9.17 13.72
C LYS A 65 10.03 -10.40 12.82
N VAL A 66 9.98 -10.17 11.51
CA VAL A 66 9.84 -11.22 10.49
C VAL A 66 11.23 -11.61 9.99
N THR A 67 11.60 -12.89 10.08
CA THR A 67 12.93 -13.39 9.66
C THR A 67 12.99 -13.85 8.20
N GLY A 68 11.85 -13.85 7.50
CA GLY A 68 11.73 -14.26 6.10
C GLY A 68 10.80 -13.35 5.30
N LYS A 69 9.91 -13.92 4.49
CA LYS A 69 9.20 -13.22 3.42
C LYS A 69 7.77 -12.86 3.82
N VAL A 70 7.36 -11.63 3.50
CA VAL A 70 5.97 -11.15 3.60
C VAL A 70 5.36 -11.14 2.20
N ARG A 71 4.33 -11.96 1.95
CA ARG A 71 3.76 -12.18 0.61
C ARG A 71 2.23 -12.09 0.62
N ASN A 72 1.69 -11.03 0.01
CA ASN A 72 0.25 -10.85 -0.22
C ASN A 72 -0.07 -11.11 -1.69
N SER A 73 -1.08 -11.95 -1.96
CA SER A 73 -1.57 -12.23 -3.32
C SER A 73 -3.10 -12.15 -3.33
N VAL A 74 -3.66 -11.25 -4.14
CA VAL A 74 -5.12 -11.07 -4.25
C VAL A 74 -5.53 -11.06 -5.73
N THR A 75 -6.34 -12.04 -6.13
CA THR A 75 -6.88 -12.14 -7.48
C THR A 75 -8.40 -12.18 -7.42
N GLY A 76 -9.09 -11.42 -8.26
CA GLY A 76 -10.56 -11.46 -8.29
C GLY A 76 -11.20 -10.20 -8.82
N SER A 77 -12.44 -9.93 -8.40
CA SER A 77 -13.14 -8.73 -8.81
C SER A 77 -14.11 -8.20 -7.75
N ASN A 78 -14.59 -6.97 -7.97
CA ASN A 78 -15.66 -6.33 -7.20
C ASN A 78 -15.42 -6.37 -5.68
N PHE A 79 -14.23 -5.92 -5.29
CA PHE A 79 -13.85 -5.77 -3.90
C PHE A 79 -14.13 -4.34 -3.44
N LYS A 80 -14.96 -4.17 -2.41
CA LYS A 80 -15.26 -2.85 -1.83
C LYS A 80 -14.99 -2.83 -0.32
N ALA A 81 -14.16 -1.88 0.12
CA ALA A 81 -13.95 -1.56 1.53
C ALA A 81 -14.31 -0.09 1.78
N THR A 82 -15.19 0.17 2.73
CA THR A 82 -15.63 1.52 3.13
C THR A 82 -15.36 1.76 4.62
N ALA A 83 -14.81 2.91 4.95
CA ALA A 83 -14.63 3.44 6.29
C ALA A 83 -15.11 4.90 6.33
N LYS A 84 -15.67 5.35 7.47
CA LYS A 84 -16.30 6.66 7.58
C LYS A 84 -16.28 7.14 9.04
N GLY A 85 -15.67 8.28 9.33
CA GLY A 85 -15.62 8.81 10.71
C GLY A 85 -14.37 8.44 11.52
N LYS A 86 -14.24 9.12 12.65
CA LYS A 86 -12.98 9.64 13.25
C LYS A 86 -11.95 8.55 13.55
N GLY A 87 -11.04 8.28 12.59
CA GLY A 87 -10.03 7.22 12.70
C GLY A 87 -9.72 6.44 11.42
N SER A 88 -10.37 6.78 10.29
CA SER A 88 -10.60 5.84 9.18
C SER A 88 -9.38 5.25 8.47
N SER A 89 -9.47 3.96 8.16
CA SER A 89 -8.66 3.29 7.14
C SER A 89 -9.53 2.39 6.24
N ALA A 90 -9.32 2.38 4.93
CA ALA A 90 -9.98 1.44 4.01
C ALA A 90 -8.97 0.85 3.03
N VAL A 91 -8.88 -0.48 2.96
CA VAL A 91 -7.75 -1.15 2.33
C VAL A 91 -8.19 -2.41 1.58
N VAL A 92 -7.82 -2.50 0.31
CA VAL A 92 -8.00 -3.70 -0.51
C VAL A 92 -6.67 -4.09 -1.15
N GLY A 93 -6.27 -5.35 -1.04
CA GLY A 93 -5.10 -5.88 -1.74
C GLY A 93 -3.79 -5.18 -1.39
N SER A 94 -3.54 -4.85 -0.12
CA SER A 94 -2.38 -4.03 0.26
C SER A 94 -1.61 -4.59 1.44
N ILE A 95 -0.35 -4.17 1.58
CA ILE A 95 0.48 -4.44 2.76
C ILE A 95 0.68 -3.13 3.52
N ILE A 96 0.54 -3.16 4.84
CA ILE A 96 0.78 -1.99 5.71
C ILE A 96 1.76 -2.41 6.81
N MET A 97 2.92 -1.79 6.87
CA MET A 97 3.98 -2.08 7.84
C MET A 97 4.21 -0.85 8.69
N ASP A 98 4.18 -1.03 10.00
CA ASP A 98 4.44 0.03 10.97
C ASP A 98 5.32 -0.55 12.09
N HIS A 99 6.43 0.13 12.38
CA HIS A 99 7.44 -0.27 13.36
C HIS A 99 8.05 -1.69 13.18
N SER A 100 7.80 -2.36 12.04
CA SER A 100 8.28 -3.73 11.75
C SER A 100 9.78 -3.83 11.42
N LYS A 101 10.37 -5.01 11.63
CA LYS A 101 11.70 -5.41 11.12
C LYS A 101 11.57 -6.68 10.27
N ILE A 102 11.98 -6.66 9.01
CA ILE A 102 11.78 -7.75 8.04
C ILE A 102 13.12 -8.11 7.41
N ALA A 103 13.65 -9.30 7.72
CA ALA A 103 14.94 -9.79 7.20
C ALA A 103 14.82 -10.45 5.81
N GLY A 104 13.98 -9.91 4.93
CA GLY A 104 13.62 -10.57 3.68
C GLY A 104 12.76 -9.71 2.75
N SER A 105 12.12 -10.36 1.77
CA SER A 105 11.33 -9.67 0.74
C SER A 105 9.89 -9.41 1.16
N VAL A 106 9.41 -8.20 0.91
CA VAL A 106 7.99 -7.82 0.94
C VAL A 106 7.45 -7.84 -0.49
N THR A 107 6.38 -8.59 -0.74
CA THR A 107 5.78 -8.70 -2.08
C THR A 107 4.26 -8.59 -2.00
N ASN A 108 3.69 -7.58 -2.66
CA ASN A 108 2.26 -7.43 -2.84
C ASN A 108 1.92 -7.66 -4.32
N LYS A 109 1.06 -8.64 -4.62
CA LYS A 109 0.56 -8.93 -5.95
C LYS A 109 -0.97 -8.81 -5.97
N VAL A 110 -1.51 -7.96 -6.85
CA VAL A 110 -2.96 -7.80 -7.01
C VAL A 110 -3.37 -7.83 -8.47
N GLU A 111 -4.36 -8.63 -8.83
CA GLU A 111 -4.80 -8.82 -10.22
C GLU A 111 -6.32 -8.86 -10.34
N GLY A 112 -6.90 -8.06 -11.23
CA GLY A 112 -8.31 -8.16 -11.63
C GLY A 112 -9.05 -6.82 -11.76
N ASN A 113 -10.36 -6.79 -11.52
CA ASN A 113 -11.21 -5.63 -11.84
C ASN A 113 -12.10 -5.16 -10.66
N GLY A 114 -12.18 -3.85 -10.42
CA GLY A 114 -13.19 -3.26 -9.54
C GLY A 114 -12.80 -3.31 -8.07
N PHE A 115 -11.56 -2.94 -7.77
CA PHE A 115 -11.01 -2.85 -6.42
C PHE A 115 -11.23 -1.42 -5.89
N ARG A 116 -11.99 -1.27 -4.80
CA ARG A 116 -12.45 0.05 -4.32
C ARG A 116 -12.24 0.20 -2.82
N SER A 117 -11.50 1.23 -2.42
CA SER A 117 -11.29 1.63 -1.02
C SER A 117 -11.77 3.06 -0.78
N GLU A 118 -12.49 3.31 0.30
CA GLU A 118 -13.10 4.61 0.59
C GLU A 118 -13.05 4.93 2.10
N ALA A 119 -12.48 6.07 2.51
CA ALA A 119 -12.22 6.43 3.92
C ALA A 119 -12.65 7.88 4.27
N LEU A 120 -13.85 8.06 4.83
CA LEU A 120 -14.56 9.34 4.85
C LEU A 120 -14.85 9.93 6.25
N GLY A 121 -13.86 10.37 7.03
CA GLY A 121 -14.06 11.33 8.14
C GLY A 121 -13.06 11.26 9.30
N LYS A 122 -12.37 12.37 9.59
CA LYS A 122 -11.48 12.66 10.73
C LYS A 122 -10.46 11.57 11.17
N ASN A 123 -9.76 10.89 10.24
CA ASN A 123 -8.30 10.60 10.30
C ASN A 123 -7.90 9.59 9.18
N ASN A 124 -8.14 9.95 7.92
CA ASN A 124 -8.42 8.95 6.88
C ASN A 124 -7.20 8.42 6.11
N SER A 125 -7.18 7.12 5.78
CA SER A 125 -6.27 6.52 4.79
C SER A 125 -7.00 5.49 3.91
N ALA A 126 -6.95 5.60 2.59
CA ALA A 126 -7.50 4.62 1.65
C ALA A 126 -6.37 4.01 0.79
N GLY A 127 -6.33 2.69 0.63
CA GLY A 127 -5.23 1.99 -0.06
C GLY A 127 -5.71 0.81 -0.88
N THR A 128 -5.57 0.88 -2.20
CA THR A 128 -5.96 -0.17 -3.13
C THR A 128 -4.74 -0.65 -3.91
N GLY A 129 -4.30 -1.90 -3.73
CA GLY A 129 -3.09 -2.41 -4.40
C GLY A 129 -1.80 -1.72 -3.92
N ALA A 130 -1.71 -1.30 -2.66
CA ALA A 130 -0.64 -0.47 -2.16
C ALA A 130 0.34 -1.21 -1.23
N ILE A 131 1.54 -0.65 -1.06
CA ILE A 131 2.41 -0.95 0.08
C ILE A 131 2.63 0.34 0.86
N GLN A 132 2.33 0.32 2.16
CA GLN A 132 2.58 1.44 3.08
C GLN A 132 3.60 1.00 4.13
N MET A 133 4.58 1.86 4.42
CA MET A 133 5.70 1.57 5.31
C MET A 133 6.03 2.78 6.20
N ASN A 134 5.96 2.61 7.52
CA ASN A 134 6.33 3.62 8.50
C ASN A 134 7.27 3.05 9.57
N LYS A 135 8.38 3.76 9.84
CA LYS A 135 9.43 3.39 10.80
C LYS A 135 9.87 1.91 10.71
N THR A 136 9.89 1.35 9.51
CA THR A 136 10.12 -0.08 9.26
C THR A 136 11.49 -0.31 8.60
N THR A 137 12.13 -1.42 8.96
CA THR A 137 13.36 -1.89 8.28
C THR A 137 13.06 -3.12 7.44
N VAL A 138 13.48 -3.10 6.18
CA VAL A 138 13.43 -4.24 5.25
C VAL A 138 14.83 -4.56 4.74
N ASP A 139 15.45 -5.60 5.28
CA ASP A 139 16.72 -6.12 4.78
C ASP A 139 16.47 -7.01 3.55
N GLY A 140 16.11 -6.37 2.43
CA GLY A 140 15.70 -7.07 1.22
C GLY A 140 15.02 -6.17 0.19
N LYS A 141 14.02 -6.72 -0.49
CA LYS A 141 13.31 -6.07 -1.61
C LYS A 141 11.85 -5.80 -1.24
N ILE A 142 11.34 -4.64 -1.64
CA ILE A 142 9.90 -4.31 -1.63
C ILE A 142 9.41 -4.33 -3.08
N ILE A 143 8.44 -5.19 -3.38
CA ILE A 143 7.88 -5.35 -4.73
C ILE A 143 6.35 -5.21 -4.66
N ASN A 144 5.80 -4.23 -5.37
CA ASN A 144 4.36 -4.08 -5.57
C ASN A 144 4.04 -4.29 -7.05
N THR A 145 3.17 -5.25 -7.35
CA THR A 145 2.70 -5.53 -8.71
C THR A 145 1.18 -5.51 -8.72
N VAL A 146 0.59 -4.59 -9.48
CA VAL A 146 -0.86 -4.45 -9.61
C VAL A 146 -1.26 -4.44 -11.08
N SER A 147 -2.20 -5.30 -11.46
CA SER A 147 -2.72 -5.35 -12.83
C SER A 147 -4.24 -5.46 -12.93
N GLY A 148 -4.78 -4.90 -14.01
CA GLY A 148 -6.21 -4.95 -14.34
C GLY A 148 -6.87 -3.57 -14.29
N SER A 149 -8.13 -3.49 -13.86
CA SER A 149 -8.92 -2.27 -14.05
C SER A 149 -9.75 -1.80 -12.84
N ASN A 150 -10.12 -0.52 -12.85
CA ASN A 150 -10.99 0.12 -11.85
C ASN A 150 -10.47 0.02 -10.40
N PHE A 151 -9.19 0.35 -10.21
CA PHE A 151 -8.55 0.44 -8.89
C PHE A 151 -8.76 1.85 -8.30
N VAL A 152 -9.79 1.98 -7.46
CA VAL A 152 -10.23 3.26 -6.89
C VAL A 152 -9.86 3.37 -5.40
N SER A 153 -9.38 4.54 -5.01
CA SER A 153 -9.05 4.90 -3.63
C SER A 153 -9.54 6.32 -3.31
N SER A 154 -10.25 6.53 -2.21
CA SER A 154 -10.94 7.80 -1.89
C SER A 154 -10.84 8.12 -0.39
N ALA A 155 -10.51 9.36 0.01
CA ALA A 155 -10.45 9.76 1.42
C ALA A 155 -10.91 11.22 1.71
N LYS A 156 -11.91 11.43 2.59
CA LYS A 156 -12.69 12.70 2.70
C LYS A 156 -13.51 12.84 4.01
N GLY A 157 -13.11 13.55 5.07
CA GLY A 157 -12.03 14.52 5.22
C GLY A 157 -11.37 14.54 6.62
N LYS A 158 -10.15 15.07 6.76
CA LYS A 158 -9.37 15.35 8.01
C LYS A 158 -8.58 14.18 8.64
N HIS A 159 -7.81 13.45 7.84
CA HIS A 159 -6.34 13.67 7.71
C HIS A 159 -5.88 12.81 6.51
N ASN A 160 -6.45 13.11 5.34
CA ASN A 160 -6.66 12.14 4.26
C ASN A 160 -5.41 11.70 3.54
N GLN A 161 -5.30 10.41 3.26
CA GLN A 161 -4.38 9.89 2.26
C GLN A 161 -5.12 8.85 1.40
N GLY A 162 -4.91 8.86 0.08
CA GLY A 162 -5.56 7.97 -0.87
C GLY A 162 -4.54 7.44 -1.87
N TYR A 163 -4.35 6.12 -1.88
CA TYR A 163 -3.35 5.43 -2.69
C TYR A 163 -3.99 4.37 -3.57
N SER A 164 -3.64 4.37 -4.84
CA SER A 164 -3.97 3.31 -5.80
C SER A 164 -2.67 2.83 -6.45
N GLY A 165 -2.36 1.53 -6.39
CA GLY A 165 -1.17 0.94 -7.01
C GLY A 165 0.17 1.58 -6.60
N SER A 166 0.32 2.05 -5.36
CA SER A 166 1.49 2.87 -4.97
C SER A 166 2.29 2.27 -3.81
N ILE A 167 3.60 2.55 -3.80
CA ILE A 167 4.48 2.29 -2.65
C ILE A 167 4.73 3.61 -1.92
N ILE A 168 4.43 3.63 -0.63
CA ILE A 168 4.51 4.81 0.23
C ILE A 168 5.35 4.47 1.45
N SER A 169 6.49 5.13 1.59
CA SER A 169 7.40 5.00 2.72
C SER A 169 7.56 6.35 3.42
N SER A 170 7.16 6.47 4.68
CA SER A 170 7.29 7.73 5.44
C SER A 170 8.62 7.83 6.18
N GLN A 171 9.11 6.71 6.73
CA GLN A 171 10.36 6.61 7.47
C GLN A 171 10.82 5.15 7.52
N GLY A 172 12.14 4.90 7.53
CA GLY A 172 12.68 3.54 7.67
C GLY A 172 13.99 3.29 6.92
N LYS A 173 14.25 2.02 6.61
CA LYS A 173 15.42 1.59 5.83
C LYS A 173 15.07 0.39 4.94
N VAL A 174 15.55 0.38 3.71
CA VAL A 174 15.47 -0.74 2.77
C VAL A 174 16.88 -0.98 2.22
N THR A 175 17.49 -2.14 2.47
CA THR A 175 18.87 -2.37 1.98
C THR A 175 18.95 -2.73 0.50
N GLY A 176 17.88 -3.23 -0.09
CA GLY A 176 17.83 -3.64 -1.50
C GLY A 176 16.98 -2.72 -2.38
N ILE A 177 16.03 -3.33 -3.09
CA ILE A 177 15.29 -2.70 -4.19
C ILE A 177 13.87 -2.34 -3.75
N VAL A 178 13.40 -1.16 -4.16
CA VAL A 178 11.96 -0.79 -4.11
C VAL A 178 11.43 -0.75 -5.53
N SER A 179 10.48 -1.62 -5.87
CA SER A 179 9.92 -1.72 -7.23
C SER A 179 8.39 -1.71 -7.23
N ASN A 180 7.81 -0.71 -7.88
CA ASN A 180 6.38 -0.60 -8.12
C ASN A 180 6.09 -0.81 -9.61
N ARG A 181 5.21 -1.76 -9.95
CA ARG A 181 4.70 -1.99 -11.30
C ARG A 181 3.17 -1.97 -11.28
N VAL A 182 2.57 -1.07 -12.05
CA VAL A 182 1.13 -0.95 -12.22
C VAL A 182 0.80 -0.99 -13.71
N SER A 183 -0.18 -1.81 -14.10
CA SER A 183 -0.62 -1.88 -15.49
C SER A 183 -2.12 -2.08 -15.67
N GLY A 184 -2.71 -1.41 -16.67
CA GLY A 184 -4.13 -1.55 -17.02
C GLY A 184 -4.87 -0.23 -16.99
N GLU A 185 -6.06 -0.16 -16.38
CA GLU A 185 -6.97 0.97 -16.63
C GLU A 185 -7.68 1.53 -15.40
N ASN A 186 -8.07 2.80 -15.47
CA ASN A 186 -8.99 3.42 -14.52
C ASN A 186 -8.50 3.34 -13.07
N PHE A 187 -7.20 3.55 -12.86
CA PHE A 187 -6.61 3.73 -11.53
C PHE A 187 -6.87 5.16 -11.04
N LYS A 188 -7.54 5.32 -9.89
CA LYS A 188 -8.03 6.63 -9.42
C LYS A 188 -7.80 6.80 -7.92
N SER A 189 -7.17 7.90 -7.52
CA SER A 189 -6.99 8.30 -6.12
C SER A 189 -7.63 9.66 -5.86
N THR A 190 -8.35 9.82 -4.75
CA THR A 190 -8.99 11.09 -4.38
C THR A 190 -8.80 11.40 -2.90
N ALA A 191 -8.46 12.65 -2.58
CA ALA A 191 -8.38 13.16 -1.21
C ALA A 191 -9.07 14.54 -1.10
N ARG A 192 -9.91 14.79 -0.09
CA ARG A 192 -10.57 16.10 0.11
C ARG A 192 -10.64 16.53 1.59
N GLY A 193 -10.17 17.73 1.90
CA GLY A 193 -9.47 18.18 3.13
C GLY A 193 -9.94 17.71 4.52
N LYS A 194 -9.09 17.62 5.55
CA LYS A 194 -7.88 18.41 5.85
C LYS A 194 -6.70 17.54 6.32
N ASN A 195 -5.90 17.09 5.34
CA ASN A 195 -4.43 17.20 5.22
C ASN A 195 -4.06 16.17 4.14
N ASN A 196 -4.33 16.53 2.87
CA ASN A 196 -4.56 15.59 1.78
C ASN A 196 -3.29 15.01 1.15
N LEU A 197 -3.38 13.75 0.72
CA LEU A 197 -2.47 13.15 -0.25
C LEU A 197 -3.24 12.21 -1.19
N ALA A 198 -3.10 12.34 -2.51
CA ALA A 198 -3.69 11.43 -3.51
C ALA A 198 -2.60 10.93 -4.46
N GLU A 199 -2.38 9.62 -4.54
CA GLU A 199 -1.20 9.03 -5.19
C GLU A 199 -1.59 7.77 -6.00
N THR A 200 -1.40 7.81 -7.32
CA THR A 200 -1.83 6.76 -8.25
C THR A 200 -0.66 6.23 -9.07
N GLY A 201 -0.28 4.97 -8.89
CA GLY A 201 0.86 4.36 -9.60
C GLY A 201 2.21 4.99 -9.26
N THR A 202 2.45 5.33 -7.99
CA THR A 202 3.61 6.14 -7.57
C THR A 202 4.55 5.41 -6.62
N VAL A 203 5.76 5.95 -6.47
CA VAL A 203 6.66 5.63 -5.35
C VAL A 203 7.00 6.89 -4.59
N ARG A 204 6.65 6.95 -3.30
CA ARG A 204 7.02 8.06 -2.40
C ARG A 204 7.93 7.56 -1.29
N ILE A 205 9.14 8.11 -1.22
CA ILE A 205 10.15 7.88 -0.20
C ILE A 205 10.24 9.17 0.65
N GLY A 206 9.91 9.07 1.93
CA GLY A 206 10.11 10.12 2.93
C GLY A 206 11.48 9.99 3.56
N ARG A 207 11.55 10.02 4.91
CA ARG A 207 12.77 9.84 5.71
C ARG A 207 13.25 8.38 5.75
N THR A 208 13.44 7.80 4.57
CA THR A 208 13.78 6.41 4.36
C THR A 208 15.07 6.32 3.56
N GLN A 209 16.01 5.50 4.02
CA GLN A 209 17.23 5.16 3.30
C GLN A 209 16.98 3.95 2.42
N VAL A 210 17.36 4.00 1.14
CA VAL A 210 17.32 2.87 0.21
C VAL A 210 18.73 2.57 -0.32
N GLY A 211 19.27 1.41 0.01
CA GLY A 211 20.63 0.98 -0.35
C GLY A 211 20.79 0.42 -1.77
N GLY A 212 19.94 0.83 -2.71
CA GLY A 212 19.89 0.24 -4.04
C GLY A 212 18.92 0.94 -4.98
N LYS A 213 18.33 0.18 -5.91
CA LYS A 213 17.46 0.73 -6.95
C LYS A 213 16.05 1.05 -6.43
N VAL A 214 15.52 2.22 -6.81
CA VAL A 214 14.09 2.53 -6.71
C VAL A 214 13.52 2.64 -8.12
N SER A 215 12.52 1.82 -8.45
CA SER A 215 11.86 1.83 -9.75
C SER A 215 10.35 1.93 -9.65
N ASN A 216 9.76 2.82 -10.46
CA ASN A 216 8.33 2.90 -10.69
C ASN A 216 8.04 2.68 -12.17
N SER A 217 7.08 1.81 -12.47
CA SER A 217 6.59 1.56 -13.82
C SER A 217 5.06 1.59 -13.80
N ALA A 218 4.47 2.66 -14.32
CA ALA A 218 3.04 2.80 -14.49
C ALA A 218 2.72 2.79 -15.99
N ASP A 219 1.94 1.81 -16.44
CA ASP A 219 1.67 1.54 -17.86
C ASP A 219 0.17 1.31 -18.08
N GLY A 220 -0.59 2.37 -18.38
CA GLY A 220 -2.04 2.26 -18.39
C GLY A 220 -2.85 3.54 -18.59
N GLU A 221 -4.15 3.36 -18.85
CA GLU A 221 -5.04 4.44 -19.28
C GLU A 221 -5.94 4.99 -18.18
N HIS A 222 -6.30 6.27 -18.28
CA HIS A 222 -7.20 6.99 -17.37
C HIS A 222 -6.72 7.02 -15.91
N PHE A 223 -5.40 7.04 -15.70
CA PHE A 223 -4.82 7.17 -14.36
C PHE A 223 -5.04 8.58 -13.82
N SER A 224 -5.55 8.70 -12.59
CA SER A 224 -5.84 10.02 -12.03
C SER A 224 -5.63 10.14 -10.51
N SER A 225 -5.27 11.34 -10.08
CA SER A 225 -5.19 11.74 -8.67
C SER A 225 -5.84 13.11 -8.49
N SER A 226 -6.73 13.26 -7.51
CA SER A 226 -7.37 14.55 -7.19
C SER A 226 -7.25 14.87 -5.70
N ALA A 227 -6.66 16.02 -5.36
CA ALA A 227 -6.50 16.48 -3.97
C ALA A 227 -6.98 17.93 -3.80
N VAL A 228 -7.95 18.18 -2.90
CA VAL A 228 -8.53 19.54 -2.73
C VAL A 228 -8.64 19.97 -1.25
N GLY A 229 -8.20 21.19 -0.94
CA GLY A 229 -8.06 21.72 0.42
C GLY A 229 -6.94 22.77 0.55
N LYS A 230 -6.18 22.77 1.65
CA LYS A 230 -4.92 23.52 1.79
C LYS A 230 -3.75 22.53 1.87
N ASN A 231 -2.60 22.88 1.30
CA ASN A 231 -1.35 22.12 1.24
C ASN A 231 -1.56 20.71 0.63
N ASN A 232 -2.13 20.68 -0.59
CA ASN A 232 -2.56 19.43 -1.23
C ASN A 232 -1.47 18.85 -2.13
N ARG A 233 -1.29 17.53 -2.09
CA ARG A 233 -0.50 16.81 -3.09
C ARG A 233 -1.35 15.79 -3.85
N ALA A 234 -1.30 15.86 -5.17
CA ALA A 234 -1.83 14.87 -6.08
C ALA A 234 -0.73 14.43 -7.05
N SER A 235 -0.38 13.14 -7.09
CA SER A 235 0.58 12.62 -8.08
C SER A 235 0.09 11.36 -8.77
N VAL A 236 0.52 11.21 -10.03
CA VAL A 236 0.20 10.07 -10.88
C VAL A 236 1.46 9.60 -11.59
N ALA A 237 1.71 8.28 -11.63
CA ALA A 237 2.83 7.68 -12.34
C ALA A 237 4.20 8.32 -12.01
N SER A 238 4.35 8.83 -10.78
CA SER A 238 5.46 9.71 -10.37
C SER A 238 6.28 9.09 -9.24
N MET A 239 7.51 9.56 -9.11
CA MET A 239 8.40 9.26 -8.00
C MET A 239 8.75 10.51 -7.21
N SER A 240 8.88 10.37 -5.89
CA SER A 240 9.46 11.43 -5.05
C SER A 240 10.27 10.87 -3.88
N VAL A 241 11.45 11.45 -3.65
CA VAL A 241 12.30 11.26 -2.48
C VAL A 241 12.37 12.58 -1.72
N SER A 242 12.14 12.55 -0.40
CA SER A 242 12.02 13.77 0.42
C SER A 242 12.55 13.54 1.84
N GLY A 243 13.73 14.09 2.13
CA GLY A 243 14.40 13.94 3.43
C GLY A 243 14.89 12.52 3.73
N GLY A 244 15.05 11.71 2.70
CA GLY A 244 15.64 10.37 2.72
C GLY A 244 16.70 10.23 1.62
N THR A 245 17.25 9.03 1.44
CA THR A 245 18.34 8.81 0.47
C THR A 245 18.10 7.59 -0.38
N VAL A 246 18.58 7.63 -1.63
CA VAL A 246 18.68 6.46 -2.52
C VAL A 246 20.14 6.33 -2.94
N SER A 247 20.85 5.37 -2.33
CA SER A 247 22.23 5.03 -2.67
C SER A 247 22.22 4.06 -3.86
N GLY A 248 21.78 4.53 -5.01
CA GLY A 248 21.60 3.73 -6.21
C GLY A 248 20.78 4.43 -7.30
N ILE A 249 20.23 3.65 -8.22
CA ILE A 249 19.55 4.17 -9.41
C ILE A 249 18.07 4.46 -9.12
N VAL A 250 17.58 5.62 -9.57
CA VAL A 250 16.15 5.97 -9.61
C VAL A 250 15.65 5.87 -11.06
N THR A 251 14.60 5.09 -11.32
CA THR A 251 13.98 4.97 -12.66
C THR A 251 12.46 5.09 -12.61
N ASN A 252 11.88 6.12 -13.23
CA ASN A 252 10.45 6.26 -13.44
C ASN A 252 10.08 6.03 -14.91
N THR A 253 9.21 5.06 -15.17
CA THR A 253 8.61 4.82 -16.48
C THR A 253 7.11 5.08 -16.37
N SER A 254 6.62 6.11 -17.06
CA SER A 254 5.20 6.45 -17.14
C SER A 254 4.75 6.33 -18.60
N LYS A 255 3.87 5.38 -18.89
CA LYS A 255 3.24 5.18 -20.19
C LYS A 255 1.73 5.13 -20.01
N GLY A 256 0.97 5.72 -20.93
CA GLY A 256 -0.48 5.75 -20.84
C GLY A 256 -1.15 6.98 -21.42
N SER A 257 -2.43 6.85 -21.74
CA SER A 257 -3.29 7.94 -22.18
C SER A 257 -4.13 8.49 -21.02
N HIS A 258 -4.62 9.73 -21.16
CA HIS A 258 -5.57 10.36 -20.23
C HIS A 258 -5.11 10.44 -18.76
N VAL A 259 -3.81 10.57 -18.54
CA VAL A 259 -3.16 10.67 -17.22
C VAL A 259 -3.33 12.09 -16.64
N LYS A 260 -3.83 12.23 -15.41
CA LYS A 260 -4.12 13.55 -14.82
C LYS A 260 -3.99 13.65 -13.30
N ALA A 261 -3.09 14.51 -12.83
CA ALA A 261 -2.99 14.93 -11.44
C ALA A 261 -3.63 16.32 -11.26
N ILE A 262 -4.56 16.45 -10.31
CA ILE A 262 -5.33 17.68 -10.07
C ILE A 262 -5.21 18.05 -8.59
N ALA A 263 -4.61 19.21 -8.30
CA ALA A 263 -4.55 19.76 -6.96
C ALA A 263 -5.19 21.15 -6.93
N THR A 264 -6.16 21.39 -6.04
CA THR A 264 -6.97 22.63 -6.03
C THR A 264 -7.07 23.23 -4.63
N GLY A 265 -6.91 24.55 -4.53
CA GLY A 265 -6.85 25.31 -3.28
C GLY A 265 -5.54 26.06 -3.12
N ILE A 266 -4.98 26.11 -1.91
CA ILE A 266 -3.75 26.86 -1.59
C ILE A 266 -2.59 25.90 -1.31
N GLY A 267 -1.37 26.22 -1.75
CA GLY A 267 -0.16 25.41 -1.49
C GLY A 267 -0.18 24.06 -2.21
N ASN A 268 -0.60 24.05 -3.48
CA ASN A 268 -0.83 22.82 -4.23
C ASN A 268 0.46 22.26 -4.85
N ARG A 269 0.55 20.93 -4.92
CA ARG A 269 1.50 20.22 -5.77
C ARG A 269 0.78 19.16 -6.60
N ALA A 270 0.82 19.31 -7.91
CA ALA A 270 0.38 18.31 -8.88
C ALA A 270 1.59 17.75 -9.62
N SER A 271 1.64 16.44 -9.88
CA SER A 271 2.79 15.81 -10.55
C SER A 271 2.37 14.58 -11.37
N THR A 272 2.83 14.51 -12.62
CA THR A 272 2.51 13.44 -13.57
C THR A 272 3.79 12.96 -14.24
N GLY A 273 4.09 11.65 -14.16
CA GLY A 273 5.28 11.07 -14.81
C GLY A 273 6.64 11.54 -14.29
N SER A 274 6.69 12.36 -13.22
CA SER A 274 7.90 13.06 -12.79
C SER A 274 8.78 12.25 -11.83
N VAL A 275 10.07 12.60 -11.77
CA VAL A 275 10.97 12.27 -10.64
C VAL A 275 11.27 13.55 -9.88
N ASP A 276 11.20 13.48 -8.55
CA ASP A 276 11.45 14.59 -7.63
C ASP A 276 12.36 14.09 -6.50
N ILE A 277 13.48 14.76 -6.23
CA ILE A 277 14.44 14.36 -5.20
C ILE A 277 14.83 15.61 -4.41
N GLN A 278 14.62 15.57 -3.10
CA GLN A 278 14.79 16.68 -2.15
C GLN A 278 15.42 16.19 -0.84
#